data_AF-A0A0B1S4C4-F1
#
_entry.id   AF-A0A0B1S4C4-F1
#
_cell.length_a   1.000
_cell.length_b   1.000
_cell.length_c   1.000
_cell.angle_alpha   90.00
_cell.angle_beta   90.00
_cell.angle_gamma   90.00
#
_symmetry.space_group_name_H-M   'P 1'
#
loop_
_entity.id
_entity.type
_entity.pdbx_description
1 polymer ?
#
loop_
_entity_poly.entity_id
_entity_poly.type
_entity_poly.pdbx_seq_one_letter_code
_entity_poly.pdbx_strand_id
1 'polypeptide(L)'
;MIPSLLESNYYEPNTRAFLVNAVYFKGQWATPFSPDNTRRETFYGIREERQEPLMKKNELKDCRYANRHGIQLLTLPYMGKSYEFVIFLPSQRGRFEEFRKNLTTQMMGELLKSARRLSSGIDVSRAILT
;
A
#
# COMPACT_ATOMS: atom_id res chain seq x y z
N MET A 1 2.02 -13.42 -10.51
CA MET A 1 1.93 -14.84 -10.88
C MET A 1 3.00 -15.55 -10.07
N ILE A 2 2.69 -16.69 -9.46
CA ILE A 2 3.63 -17.41 -8.59
C ILE A 2 4.18 -18.57 -9.43
N PRO A 3 5.40 -18.47 -9.97
CA PRO A 3 5.92 -19.44 -10.93
C PRO A 3 6.33 -20.76 -10.28
N SER A 4 6.82 -20.72 -9.04
CA SER A 4 7.08 -21.90 -8.21
C SER A 4 6.96 -21.56 -6.73
N LEU A 5 6.64 -22.57 -5.91
CA LEU A 5 6.56 -22.49 -4.45
C LEU A 5 7.58 -23.37 -3.74
N LEU A 6 8.11 -24.37 -4.45
CA LEU A 6 9.14 -25.28 -3.96
C LEU A 6 10.26 -25.33 -5.00
N GLU A 7 11.50 -25.28 -4.54
CA GLU A 7 12.65 -25.49 -5.42
C GLU A 7 12.72 -26.95 -5.86
N SER A 8 13.31 -27.19 -7.02
CA SER A 8 13.48 -28.53 -7.63
C SER A 8 14.57 -29.37 -6.95
N ASN A 9 14.97 -29.06 -5.72
CA ASN A 9 15.93 -29.79 -4.89
C ASN A 9 15.32 -30.17 -3.51
N TYR A 10 14.01 -29.97 -3.29
CA TYR A 10 13.41 -30.09 -1.95
C TYR A 10 13.38 -31.53 -1.39
N TYR A 11 13.63 -32.55 -2.22
CA TYR A 11 13.51 -33.97 -1.87
C TYR A 11 14.64 -34.45 -0.94
N GLU A 12 14.56 -34.10 0.35
CA GLU A 12 15.30 -34.82 1.37
C GLU A 12 14.62 -36.16 1.67
N PRO A 13 15.36 -37.28 1.75
CA PRO A 13 14.79 -38.62 1.96
C PRO A 13 13.91 -38.78 3.21
N ASN A 14 14.00 -37.86 4.17
CA ASN A 14 13.27 -37.91 5.43
C ASN A 14 12.06 -36.98 5.51
N THR A 15 11.77 -36.17 4.49
CA THR A 15 10.64 -35.24 4.57
C THR A 15 9.31 -35.97 4.52
N ARG A 16 8.44 -35.70 5.50
CA ARG A 16 7.15 -36.40 5.67
C ARG A 16 5.94 -35.62 5.16
N ALA A 17 5.97 -34.29 5.15
CA ALA A 17 4.86 -33.45 4.68
C ALA A 17 5.31 -32.02 4.37
N PHE A 18 4.55 -31.35 3.48
CA PHE A 18 4.63 -29.91 3.21
C PHE A 18 3.26 -29.28 3.40
N LEU A 19 3.25 -28.06 3.95
CA LEU A 19 2.09 -27.18 3.90
C LEU A 19 2.48 -25.94 3.10
N VAL A 20 1.83 -25.75 1.96
CA VAL A 20 2.11 -24.63 1.04
C VAL A 20 0.84 -23.82 0.84
N ASN A 21 0.95 -22.49 0.94
CA ASN A 21 -0.14 -21.56 0.64
C ASN A 21 0.38 -20.47 -0.29
N ALA A 22 -0.39 -20.15 -1.31
CA ALA A 22 -0.05 -19.18 -2.35
C ALA A 22 -1.30 -18.40 -2.76
N VAL A 23 -1.24 -17.08 -2.68
CA VAL A 23 -2.34 -16.19 -3.08
C VAL A 23 -1.79 -15.15 -4.06
N TYR A 24 -2.43 -15.03 -5.22
CA TYR A 24 -2.14 -13.99 -6.19
C TYR A 24 -3.35 -13.09 -6.37
N PHE A 25 -3.13 -11.78 -6.24
CA PHE A 25 -4.17 -10.78 -6.41
C PHE A 25 -3.75 -9.74 -7.44
N LYS A 26 -4.62 -9.49 -8.43
CA LYS A 26 -4.48 -8.43 -9.44
C LYS A 26 -5.83 -7.75 -9.62
N GLY A 27 -6.03 -6.63 -8.92
CA GLY A 27 -7.22 -5.81 -9.06
C GLY A 27 -6.99 -4.62 -9.97
N GLN A 28 -8.02 -4.24 -10.73
CA GLN A 28 -8.06 -2.95 -11.43
C GLN A 28 -8.51 -1.87 -10.45
N TRP A 29 -7.90 -0.69 -10.47
CA TRP A 29 -8.39 0.45 -9.67
C TRP A 29 -9.79 0.87 -10.12
N ALA A 30 -10.66 1.25 -9.19
CA ALA A 30 -11.97 1.83 -9.54
C ALA A 30 -11.80 3.13 -10.33
N THR A 31 -10.76 3.91 -10.02
CA THR A 31 -10.36 5.07 -10.81
C THR A 31 -8.88 4.99 -11.19
N PRO A 32 -8.54 4.47 -12.38
CA PRO A 32 -7.15 4.24 -12.81
C PRO A 32 -6.26 5.49 -12.81
N PHE A 33 -4.95 5.27 -12.67
CA PHE A 33 -3.93 6.29 -12.89
C PHE A 33 -3.59 6.34 -14.37
N SER A 34 -3.43 7.55 -14.94
CA SER A 34 -2.95 7.68 -16.32
C SER A 34 -1.45 7.37 -16.35
N PRO A 35 -0.99 6.46 -17.23
CA PRO A 35 0.43 6.19 -17.41
C PRO A 35 1.24 7.45 -17.75
N ASP A 36 0.65 8.39 -18.50
CA ASP A 36 1.31 9.64 -18.94
C ASP A 36 1.66 10.58 -17.78
N ASN A 37 0.97 10.43 -16.66
CA ASN A 37 1.22 11.20 -15.44
C ASN A 37 2.26 10.53 -14.54
N THR A 38 2.74 9.33 -14.88
CA THR A 38 3.78 8.64 -14.12
C THR A 38 5.13 9.25 -14.44
N ARG A 39 5.86 9.69 -13.43
CA ARG A 39 7.17 10.35 -13.57
C ARG A 39 8.19 9.70 -12.65
N ARG A 40 9.46 9.69 -13.06
CA ARG A 40 10.56 9.28 -12.18
C ARG A 40 10.81 10.39 -11.17
N GLU A 41 10.68 10.05 -9.90
CA GLU A 41 10.86 10.96 -8.77
C GLU A 41 11.61 10.25 -7.64
N THR A 42 12.20 11.06 -6.75
CA THR A 42 12.94 10.54 -5.60
C THR A 42 11.98 9.88 -4.61
N PHE A 43 12.15 8.57 -4.41
CA PHE A 43 11.57 7.82 -3.32
C PHE A 43 12.55 7.80 -2.13
N TYR A 44 12.10 8.29 -0.98
CA TYR A 44 12.89 8.35 0.25
C TYR A 44 12.77 7.02 1.01
N GLY A 45 13.59 6.05 0.63
CA GLY A 45 13.62 4.75 1.29
C GLY A 45 14.19 4.84 2.71
N ILE A 46 13.99 3.78 3.49
CA ILE A 46 14.47 3.69 4.89
C ILE A 46 16.01 3.80 4.97
N ARG A 47 16.71 3.27 3.95
CA ARG A 47 18.18 3.20 3.92
C ARG A 47 18.81 4.17 2.93
N GLU A 48 18.13 4.40 1.80
CA GLU A 48 18.67 5.19 0.70
C GLU A 48 17.54 5.82 -0.12
N GLU A 49 17.89 6.92 -0.78
CA GLU A 49 17.05 7.55 -1.79
C GLU A 49 17.26 6.90 -3.15
N ARG A 50 16.19 6.73 -3.92
CA ARG A 50 16.26 6.18 -5.27
C ARG A 50 15.20 6.76 -6.20
N GLN A 51 15.48 6.78 -7.50
CA GLN A 51 14.52 7.24 -8.51
C GLN A 51 13.53 6.13 -8.87
N GLU A 52 12.24 6.37 -8.62
CA GLU A 52 11.17 5.40 -8.88
C GLU A 52 10.07 6.03 -9.75
N PRO A 53 9.38 5.25 -10.61
CA PRO A 53 8.21 5.73 -11.33
C PRO A 53 7.02 5.88 -10.38
N LEU A 54 6.63 7.12 -10.09
CA LEU A 54 5.55 7.41 -9.17
C LEU A 54 4.29 7.84 -9.93
N MET A 55 3.18 7.18 -9.61
CA MET A 55 1.87 7.48 -10.17
C MET A 55 1.33 8.78 -9.57
N LYS A 56 0.74 9.63 -10.42
CA LYS A 56 0.14 10.89 -9.99
C LYS A 56 -1.31 11.01 -10.41
N LYS A 57 -2.09 11.60 -9.50
CA LYS A 57 -3.48 11.95 -9.72
C LYS A 57 -3.88 13.09 -8.82
N ASN A 58 -4.46 14.12 -9.41
CA ASN A 58 -4.96 15.27 -8.68
C ASN A 58 -6.45 15.08 -8.42
N GLU A 59 -6.94 15.65 -7.32
CA GLU A 59 -8.36 15.68 -6.95
C GLU A 59 -9.04 14.29 -7.02
N LEU A 60 -8.36 13.23 -6.57
CA LEU A 60 -8.96 11.90 -6.53
C LEU A 60 -10.12 11.88 -5.52
N LYS A 61 -11.35 11.71 -6.00
CA LYS A 61 -12.57 11.71 -5.16
C LYS A 61 -13.02 10.33 -4.72
N ASP A 62 -12.79 9.30 -5.53
CA ASP A 62 -13.13 7.91 -5.18
C ASP A 62 -12.02 7.28 -4.32
N CYS A 63 -11.75 7.91 -3.18
CA CYS A 63 -10.82 7.44 -2.16
C CYS A 63 -11.30 7.89 -0.78
N ARG A 64 -10.87 7.22 0.28
CA ARG A 64 -11.04 7.72 1.66
C ARG A 64 -9.70 8.14 2.21
N TYR A 65 -9.71 9.20 3.01
CA TYR A 65 -8.53 9.75 3.64
C TYR A 65 -8.77 9.98 5.13
N ALA A 66 -7.70 9.85 5.92
CA ALA A 66 -7.64 10.32 7.30
C ALA A 66 -6.24 10.82 7.62
N ASN A 67 -6.14 11.73 8.59
CA ASN A 67 -4.89 12.09 9.24
C ASN A 67 -5.10 12.09 10.76
N ARG A 68 -4.50 11.12 11.44
CA ARG A 68 -4.64 10.87 12.88
C ARG A 68 -3.36 10.28 13.43
N HIS A 69 -2.99 10.66 14.66
CA HIS A 69 -1.79 10.17 15.34
C HIS A 69 -0.48 10.34 14.54
N GLY A 70 -0.40 11.38 13.71
CA GLY A 70 0.75 11.58 12.82
C GLY A 70 0.86 10.53 11.71
N ILE A 71 -0.25 9.89 11.34
CA ILE A 71 -0.35 8.93 10.25
C ILE A 71 -1.42 9.41 9.28
N GLN A 72 -1.04 9.51 8.02
CA GLN A 72 -1.96 9.70 6.90
C GLN A 72 -2.41 8.32 6.43
N LEU A 73 -3.72 8.14 6.27
CA LEU A 73 -4.31 6.94 5.70
C LEU A 73 -4.97 7.31 4.38
N LEU A 74 -4.67 6.57 3.32
CA LEU A 74 -5.31 6.67 2.02
C LEU A 74 -5.87 5.30 1.62
N THR A 75 -7.12 5.25 1.16
CA THR A 75 -7.74 4.04 0.62
C THR A 75 -8.03 4.20 -0.87
N LEU A 76 -7.63 3.24 -1.68
CA LEU A 76 -7.83 3.21 -3.12
C LEU A 76 -8.75 2.02 -3.46
N PRO A 77 -10.03 2.24 -3.79
CA PRO A 77 -10.94 1.16 -4.14
C PRO A 77 -10.51 0.48 -5.45
N TYR A 78 -10.69 -0.84 -5.50
CA TYR A 78 -10.65 -1.61 -6.74
C TYR A 78 -11.99 -1.52 -7.47
N MET A 79 -12.00 -1.90 -8.75
CA MET A 79 -13.21 -2.00 -9.57
C MET A 79 -14.27 -2.84 -8.86
N GLY A 80 -15.53 -2.40 -8.93
CA GLY A 80 -16.64 -3.00 -8.17
C GLY A 80 -16.73 -2.57 -6.71
N LYS A 81 -15.71 -1.91 -6.15
CA LYS A 81 -15.68 -1.30 -4.81
C LYS A 81 -15.92 -2.25 -3.62
N SER A 82 -15.83 -3.57 -3.85
CA SER A 82 -15.88 -4.59 -2.78
C SER A 82 -14.57 -4.67 -1.98
N TYR A 83 -13.45 -4.23 -2.58
CA TYR A 83 -12.13 -4.22 -1.97
C TYR A 83 -11.47 -2.86 -2.17
N GLU A 84 -10.58 -2.50 -1.24
CA GLU A 84 -9.76 -1.30 -1.31
C GLU A 84 -8.33 -1.60 -0.86
N PHE A 85 -7.37 -0.93 -1.47
CA PHE A 85 -5.98 -0.93 -1.04
C PHE A 85 -5.77 0.18 -0.02
N VAL A 86 -5.27 -0.17 1.17
CA VAL A 86 -5.09 0.78 2.27
C VAL A 86 -3.61 1.08 2.43
N ILE A 87 -3.27 2.37 2.40
CA ILE A 87 -1.92 2.89 2.58
C ILE A 87 -1.88 3.62 3.92
N PHE A 88 -0.98 3.21 4.80
CA PHE A 88 -0.65 3.92 6.04
C PHE A 88 0.70 4.59 5.86
N LEU A 89 0.72 5.91 5.95
CA LEU A 89 1.90 6.73 5.75
C LEU A 89 2.19 7.54 7.01
N PRO A 90 3.25 7.22 7.77
CA PRO A 90 3.73 8.09 8.84
C PRO A 90 4.04 9.49 8.29
N SER A 91 3.51 10.54 8.90
CA SER A 91 3.68 11.92 8.44
C SER A 91 5.12 12.46 8.57
N GLN A 92 5.99 11.73 9.27
CA GLN A 92 7.40 12.09 9.47
C GLN A 92 8.32 11.05 8.84
N ARG A 93 9.28 11.53 8.05
CA ARG A 93 10.37 10.74 7.47
C ARG A 93 11.14 9.98 8.54
N GLY A 94 11.59 8.78 8.19
CA GLY A 94 12.43 7.95 9.05
C GLY A 94 11.73 7.28 10.23
N ARG A 95 10.43 7.54 10.48
CA ARG A 95 9.67 6.96 11.60
C ARG A 95 8.90 5.68 11.25
N PHE A 96 9.18 5.07 10.09
CA PHE A 96 8.52 3.84 9.66
C PHE A 96 8.71 2.70 10.66
N GLU A 97 9.92 2.51 11.21
CA GLU A 97 10.18 1.43 12.19
C GLU A 97 9.42 1.63 13.51
N GLU A 98 9.30 2.87 13.98
CA GLU A 98 8.53 3.19 15.18
C GLU A 98 7.03 2.97 14.93
N PHE A 99 6.52 3.46 13.79
CA PHE A 99 5.15 3.20 13.36
C PHE A 99 4.86 1.70 13.30
N ARG A 100 5.74 0.92 12.68
CA ARG A 100 5.59 -0.54 12.54
C ARG A 100 5.54 -1.25 13.89
N LYS A 101 6.36 -0.83 14.86
CA LYS A 101 6.38 -1.42 16.22
C LYS A 101 5.11 -1.10 17.01
N ASN A 102 4.53 0.08 16.79
CA ASN A 102 3.37 0.55 17.53
C ASN A 102 2.02 0.26 16.83
N LEU A 103 2.05 -0.32 15.63
CA LEU A 103 0.85 -0.64 14.86
C LEU A 103 0.10 -1.83 15.50
N THR A 104 -1.04 -1.55 16.13
CA THR A 104 -1.93 -2.57 16.71
C THR A 104 -3.23 -2.71 15.92
N THR A 105 -3.93 -3.85 16.09
CA THR A 105 -5.26 -4.07 15.49
C THR A 105 -6.26 -2.99 15.90
N GLN A 106 -6.21 -2.55 17.17
CA GLN A 106 -7.06 -1.46 17.65
C GLN A 106 -6.76 -0.16 16.89
N MET A 107 -5.48 0.23 16.82
CA MET A 107 -5.06 1.44 16.12
C MET A 107 -5.43 1.40 14.63
N MET A 108 -5.20 0.26 13.96
CA MET A 108 -5.62 0.07 12.56
C MET A 108 -7.14 0.25 12.40
N GLY A 109 -7.92 -0.37 13.28
CA GLY A 109 -9.38 -0.28 13.26
C GLY A 109 -9.87 1.16 13.46
N GLU A 110 -9.28 1.90 14.38
CA GLU A 110 -9.57 3.31 14.63
C GLU A 110 -9.24 4.18 13.40
N LEU A 111 -8.05 4.01 12.82
CA LEU A 111 -7.64 4.72 11.61
C LEU A 111 -8.59 4.44 10.43
N LEU A 112 -8.92 3.17 10.17
CA LEU A 112 -9.86 2.77 9.11
C LEU A 112 -11.27 3.33 9.31
N LYS A 113 -11.76 3.35 10.56
CA LYS A 113 -13.05 3.96 10.92
C LYS A 113 -13.02 5.48 10.80
N SER A 114 -11.86 6.11 10.93
CA SER A 114 -11.71 7.56 10.80
C SER A 114 -11.66 8.04 9.33
N ALA A 115 -11.32 7.14 8.40
CA ALA A 115 -11.19 7.48 6.98
C ALA A 115 -12.53 7.85 6.34
N ARG A 116 -12.56 8.98 5.64
CA ARG A 116 -13.76 9.55 4.99
C ARG A 116 -13.42 10.00 3.57
N ARG A 117 -14.43 10.04 2.68
CA ARG A 117 -14.30 10.65 1.37
C ARG A 117 -14.26 12.17 1.54
N LEU A 118 -13.34 12.85 0.86
CA LEU A 118 -13.29 14.31 0.84
C LEU A 118 -13.94 14.84 -0.44
N SER A 119 -14.76 15.88 -0.32
CA SER A 119 -15.44 16.52 -1.46
C SER A 119 -14.45 17.18 -2.44
N SER A 120 -13.37 17.73 -1.92
CA SER A 120 -12.25 18.30 -2.68
C SER A 120 -11.42 17.25 -3.44
N GLY A 121 -11.55 15.98 -3.09
CA GLY A 121 -10.60 14.94 -3.49
C GLY A 121 -9.23 15.09 -2.80
N ILE A 122 -8.30 14.20 -3.17
CA ILE A 122 -6.93 14.13 -2.65
C ILE A 122 -5.94 14.08 -3.82
N ASP A 123 -4.85 14.82 -3.69
CA ASP A 123 -3.70 14.69 -4.58
C ASP A 123 -2.81 13.53 -4.12
N VAL A 124 -2.79 12.44 -4.90
CA VAL A 124 -2.08 11.19 -4.56
C VAL A 124 -0.57 11.30 -4.76
N SER A 125 -0.08 12.41 -5.30
CA SER A 125 1.36 12.68 -5.42
C SER A 125 2.04 12.87 -4.06
N ARG A 126 1.38 13.48 -3.07
CA ARG A 126 1.98 13.78 -1.75
C ARG A 126 1.90 12.64 -0.73
N ALA A 127 0.94 11.73 -0.88
CA ALA A 127 0.68 10.65 0.08
C ALA A 127 1.59 9.42 -0.05
N ILE A 128 2.51 9.41 -1.03
CA ILE A 128 3.44 8.31 -1.29
C ILE A 128 4.92 8.80 -1.22
N LEU A 129 5.12 10.12 -1.09
CA LEU A 129 6.41 10.80 -1.29
C LEU A 129 7.05 11.40 -0.03
N THR A 130 6.40 11.33 1.13
CA THR A 130 6.98 11.82 2.39
C THR A 130 7.79 10.74 3.07
#